data_AF-A0A328VD43-F1
#
_entry.id   AF-A0A328VD43-F1
#
_cell.length_a   1.000
_cell.length_b   1.000
_cell.length_c   1.000
_cell.angle_alpha   90.00
_cell.angle_beta   90.00
_cell.angle_gamma   90.00
#
_symmetry.space_group_name_H-M   'P 1'
#
loop_
_entity.id
_entity.type
_entity.pdbx_description
1 polymer ?
#
loop_
_entity_poly.entity_id
_entity_poly.type
_entity_poly.pdbx_seq_one_letter_code
_entity_poly.pdbx_strand_id
1 'polypeptide(L)'
;MTSTPSQASPHQAGGDLLAQALKEVAVHAARQAIRSRSFKRNSLLKPLDIILAELGRYPKELEFARDSSKGLIFDHLKRIRARVSEAAIYEYVDLFFEKVLKQALDNHTGKLLQRERSLRSAYLVYVRQELARVFMERKRAASEDEAFAQLEAAEMEESEEEAATGSLAD
;
A
#
# COMPACT_ATOMS: atom_id res chain seq x y z
N MET A 1 1.64 43.60 21.95
CA MET A 1 1.78 42.59 20.89
C MET A 1 1.82 41.22 21.56
N THR A 2 0.68 40.59 21.77
CA THR A 2 0.57 39.26 22.38
C THR A 2 0.25 38.27 21.27
N SER A 3 1.28 37.61 20.77
CA SER A 3 1.15 36.51 19.80
C SER A 3 0.51 35.33 20.50
N THR A 4 -0.75 35.05 20.18
CA THR A 4 -1.45 33.84 20.60
C THR A 4 -0.81 32.62 19.91
N PRO A 5 -0.40 31.56 20.64
CA PRO A 5 0.06 30.34 20.01
C PRO A 5 -1.14 29.63 19.36
N SER A 6 -1.08 29.47 18.05
CA SER A 6 -2.05 28.71 17.26
C SER A 6 -2.02 27.24 17.71
N GLN A 7 -2.97 26.85 18.58
CA GLN A 7 -3.14 25.45 18.95
C GLN A 7 -3.57 24.65 17.72
N ALA A 8 -2.80 23.62 17.37
CA ALA A 8 -3.17 22.64 16.37
C ALA A 8 -4.51 22.01 16.78
N SER A 9 -5.48 22.02 15.87
CA SER A 9 -6.80 21.47 16.16
C SER A 9 -6.72 19.94 16.32
N PRO A 10 -7.49 19.32 17.22
CA PRO A 10 -7.43 17.87 17.47
C PRO A 10 -7.71 17.02 16.21
N HIS A 11 -8.38 17.59 15.20
CA HIS A 11 -8.59 16.96 13.90
C HIS A 11 -7.32 16.86 13.03
N GLN A 12 -6.32 17.73 13.20
CA GLN A 12 -5.05 17.67 12.47
C GLN A 12 -4.15 16.56 13.03
N ALA A 13 -4.06 16.42 14.35
CA ALA A 13 -3.24 15.40 15.01
C ALA A 13 -3.62 13.96 14.59
N GLY A 14 -4.92 13.65 14.47
CA GLY A 14 -5.38 12.33 14.00
C GLY A 14 -5.16 12.09 12.51
N GLY A 15 -5.18 13.15 11.69
CA GLY A 15 -4.87 13.06 10.26
C GLY A 15 -3.40 12.76 10.00
N ASP A 16 -2.51 13.39 10.78
CA ASP A 16 -1.07 13.20 10.68
C ASP A 16 -0.65 11.79 11.12
N LEU A 17 -1.28 11.25 12.18
CA LEU A 17 -1.04 9.87 12.63
C LEU A 17 -1.46 8.84 11.57
N LEU A 18 -2.62 9.04 10.92
CA LEU A 18 -3.09 8.13 9.87
C LEU A 18 -2.15 8.14 8.65
N ALA A 19 -1.74 9.32 8.20
CA ALA A 19 -0.83 9.46 7.08
C ALA A 19 0.52 8.78 7.37
N GLN A 20 1.07 9.00 8.56
CA GLN A 20 2.34 8.40 8.99
C GLN A 20 2.23 6.87 9.11
N ALA A 21 1.17 6.36 9.75
CA ALA A 21 0.92 4.92 9.85
C ALA A 21 0.79 4.25 8.48
N LEU A 22 0.05 4.87 7.56
CA LEU A 22 -0.11 4.35 6.21
C LEU A 22 1.22 4.37 5.42
N LYS A 23 2.04 5.40 5.63
CA LYS A 23 3.37 5.50 5.03
C LYS A 23 4.28 4.37 5.51
N GLU A 24 4.27 4.05 6.81
CA GLU A 24 5.05 2.92 7.35
C GLU A 24 4.65 1.59 6.69
N VAL A 25 3.36 1.34 6.55
CA VAL A 25 2.83 0.15 5.87
C VAL A 25 3.26 0.10 4.39
N ALA A 26 3.21 1.23 3.69
CA ALA A 26 3.67 1.35 2.30
C ALA A 26 5.17 1.09 2.14
N VAL A 27 5.98 1.67 3.03
CA VAL A 27 7.44 1.51 3.04
C VAL A 27 7.82 0.05 3.25
N HIS A 28 7.19 -0.62 4.23
CA HIS A 28 7.43 -2.04 4.48
C HIS A 28 7.09 -2.89 3.26
N ALA A 29 5.94 -2.65 2.64
CA ALA A 29 5.53 -3.36 1.43
C ALA A 29 6.53 -3.19 0.28
N ALA A 30 7.01 -1.96 0.04
CA ALA A 30 7.99 -1.70 -1.02
C ALA A 30 9.32 -2.43 -0.78
N ARG A 31 9.86 -2.35 0.44
CA ARG A 31 11.15 -2.96 0.82
C ARG A 31 11.11 -4.48 0.76
N GLN A 32 10.01 -5.08 1.22
CA GLN A 32 9.79 -6.53 1.21
C GLN A 32 9.22 -7.04 -0.13
N ALA A 33 9.02 -6.15 -1.10
CA ALA A 33 8.39 -6.45 -2.38
C ALA A 33 7.02 -7.14 -2.24
N ILE A 34 6.20 -6.73 -1.27
CA ILE A 34 4.81 -7.19 -1.09
C ILE A 34 3.94 -6.45 -2.10
N ARG A 35 4.00 -6.92 -3.34
CA ARG A 35 3.28 -6.40 -4.50
C ARG A 35 3.28 -7.46 -5.60
N SER A 36 2.44 -7.27 -6.61
CA SER A 36 2.48 -8.11 -7.81
C SER A 36 3.74 -7.84 -8.65
N ARG A 37 3.96 -8.62 -9.73
CA ARG A 37 5.19 -8.53 -10.55
C ARG A 37 5.40 -7.12 -11.14
N SER A 38 4.30 -6.56 -11.63
CA SER A 38 4.21 -5.27 -12.28
C SER A 38 4.26 -4.08 -11.31
N PHE A 39 4.62 -2.91 -11.83
CA PHE A 39 4.58 -1.63 -11.15
C PHE A 39 3.29 -0.83 -11.41
N LYS A 40 2.37 -1.39 -12.20
CA LYS A 40 1.03 -0.82 -12.44
C LYS A 40 0.30 -0.56 -11.12
N ARG A 41 -0.51 0.49 -11.12
CA ARG A 41 -1.40 0.85 -10.01
C ARG A 41 -2.08 -0.37 -9.34
N ASN A 42 -2.77 -1.21 -10.12
CA ASN A 42 -3.53 -2.35 -9.59
C ASN A 42 -2.61 -3.40 -8.94
N SER A 43 -1.43 -3.61 -9.50
CA SER A 43 -0.42 -4.53 -9.00
C SER A 43 0.16 -4.10 -7.64
N LEU A 44 0.34 -2.78 -7.46
CA LEU A 44 0.82 -2.18 -6.22
C LEU A 44 -0.26 -2.12 -5.13
N LEU A 45 -1.51 -1.88 -5.50
CA LEU A 45 -2.62 -1.77 -4.55
C LEU A 45 -3.16 -3.11 -4.07
N LYS A 46 -2.95 -4.20 -4.83
CA LYS A 46 -3.63 -5.48 -4.56
C LYS A 46 -3.52 -5.99 -3.11
N PRO A 47 -2.36 -5.95 -2.42
CA PRO A 47 -2.28 -6.38 -1.03
C PRO A 47 -3.12 -5.52 -0.08
N LEU A 48 -3.12 -4.19 -0.28
CA LEU A 48 -3.96 -3.28 0.49
C LEU A 48 -5.45 -3.53 0.20
N ASP A 49 -5.82 -3.72 -1.07
CA ASP A 49 -7.19 -3.99 -1.46
C ASP A 49 -7.75 -5.27 -0.84
N ILE A 50 -6.90 -6.30 -0.65
CA ILE A 50 -7.29 -7.52 0.07
C ILE A 50 -7.67 -7.19 1.52
N ILE A 51 -6.84 -6.42 2.23
CA ILE A 51 -7.13 -6.04 3.62
C ILE A 51 -8.43 -5.24 3.71
N LEU A 52 -8.62 -4.26 2.82
CA LEU A 52 -9.81 -3.41 2.81
C LEU A 52 -11.07 -4.22 2.48
N ALA A 53 -10.98 -5.17 1.55
CA ALA A 53 -12.09 -6.06 1.21
C ALA A 53 -12.49 -6.96 2.38
N GLU A 54 -11.52 -7.54 3.10
CA GLU A 54 -11.79 -8.39 4.26
C GLU A 54 -12.40 -7.59 5.41
N LEU A 55 -11.94 -6.36 5.66
CA LEU A 55 -12.55 -5.44 6.62
C LEU A 55 -13.97 -5.01 6.22
N GLY A 56 -14.24 -4.89 4.92
CA GLY A 56 -15.59 -4.63 4.40
C GLY A 56 -16.54 -5.81 4.59
N ARG A 57 -16.04 -7.05 4.45
CA ARG A 57 -16.84 -8.27 4.62
C ARG A 57 -17.05 -8.62 6.09
N TYR A 58 -16.04 -8.44 6.93
CA TYR A 58 -16.03 -8.83 8.34
C TYR A 58 -15.75 -7.65 9.28
N PRO A 59 -16.56 -6.57 9.26
CA PRO A 59 -16.25 -5.32 9.97
C PRO A 59 -16.26 -5.44 11.49
N LYS A 60 -16.82 -6.53 12.05
CA LYS A 60 -16.91 -6.80 13.49
C LYS A 60 -15.95 -7.90 13.97
N GLU A 61 -15.32 -8.63 13.06
CA GLU A 61 -14.48 -9.80 13.36
C GLU A 61 -13.04 -9.50 12.95
N LEU A 62 -12.41 -8.52 13.63
CA LEU A 62 -11.13 -7.96 13.21
C LEU A 62 -9.99 -8.98 13.20
N GLU A 63 -9.96 -9.92 14.14
CA GLU A 63 -8.96 -10.99 14.16
C GLU A 63 -9.13 -11.93 12.95
N PHE A 64 -10.37 -12.31 12.64
CA PHE A 64 -10.66 -13.11 11.46
C PHE A 64 -10.28 -12.38 10.16
N ALA A 65 -10.65 -11.11 10.03
CA ALA A 65 -10.30 -10.29 8.88
C ALA A 65 -8.77 -10.17 8.71
N ARG A 66 -8.03 -10.02 9.82
CA ARG A 66 -6.57 -9.96 9.85
C ARG A 66 -5.95 -11.26 9.35
N ASP A 67 -6.33 -12.40 9.93
CA ASP A 67 -5.72 -13.68 9.58
C ASP A 67 -6.14 -14.17 8.18
N SER A 68 -7.39 -13.92 7.79
CA SER A 68 -7.84 -14.13 6.41
C SER A 68 -7.03 -13.31 5.41
N SER A 69 -6.78 -12.03 5.70
CA SER A 69 -5.96 -11.15 4.84
C SER A 69 -4.54 -11.69 4.65
N LYS A 70 -3.91 -12.23 5.70
CA LYS A 70 -2.58 -12.83 5.63
C LYS A 70 -2.55 -13.98 4.61
N GLY A 71 -3.49 -14.92 4.75
CA GLY A 71 -3.60 -16.07 3.84
C GLY A 71 -3.86 -15.65 2.40
N LEU A 72 -4.82 -14.74 2.18
CA LEU A 72 -5.18 -14.26 0.84
C LEU A 72 -4.03 -13.53 0.14
N ILE A 73 -3.28 -12.70 0.86
CA ILE A 73 -2.10 -12.01 0.30
C ILE A 73 -1.01 -13.03 -0.02
N PHE A 74 -0.73 -13.96 0.89
CA PHE A 74 0.27 -15.01 0.66
C PHE A 74 -0.07 -15.85 -0.57
N ASP A 75 -1.29 -16.34 -0.68
CA ASP A 75 -1.74 -17.15 -1.82
C ASP A 75 -1.68 -16.36 -3.13
N HIS A 76 -2.12 -15.09 -3.11
CA HIS A 76 -2.02 -14.21 -4.26
C HIS A 76 -0.57 -14.06 -4.72
N LEU A 77 0.34 -13.73 -3.81
CA LEU A 77 1.75 -13.51 -4.14
C LEU A 77 2.47 -14.81 -4.54
N LYS A 78 2.15 -15.94 -3.92
CA LYS A 78 2.75 -17.25 -4.22
C LYS A 78 2.38 -17.74 -5.62
N ARG A 79 1.16 -17.46 -6.10
CA ARG A 79 0.76 -17.79 -7.49
C ARG A 79 1.60 -17.07 -8.53
N ILE A 80 2.05 -15.86 -8.22
CA ILE A 80 2.79 -15.01 -9.15
C ILE A 80 4.29 -14.98 -8.88
N ARG A 81 4.80 -15.44 -7.74
CA ARG A 81 6.25 -15.39 -7.44
C ARG A 81 6.74 -16.70 -6.86
N ALA A 82 7.88 -17.16 -7.36
CA ALA A 82 8.51 -18.40 -6.90
C ALA A 82 9.00 -18.35 -5.44
N ARG A 83 9.30 -17.15 -4.93
CA ARG A 83 9.74 -16.93 -3.54
C ARG A 83 8.97 -15.76 -2.94
N VAL A 84 8.34 -16.03 -1.80
CA VAL A 84 7.54 -15.09 -1.03
C VAL A 84 7.87 -15.31 0.45
N SER A 85 8.14 -14.23 1.18
CA SER A 85 8.38 -14.31 2.63
C SER A 85 7.04 -14.23 3.35
N GLU A 86 6.59 -15.35 3.92
CA GLU A 86 5.38 -15.43 4.72
C GLU A 86 5.45 -14.48 5.93
N ALA A 87 6.58 -14.50 6.66
CA ALA A 87 6.81 -13.62 7.80
C ALA A 87 6.68 -12.13 7.43
N ALA A 88 7.21 -11.71 6.27
CA ALA A 88 7.11 -10.33 5.83
C ALA A 88 5.66 -9.91 5.52
N ILE A 89 4.85 -10.82 4.97
CA ILE A 89 3.42 -10.59 4.71
C ILE A 89 2.65 -10.48 6.02
N TYR A 90 2.96 -11.36 6.98
CA TYR A 90 2.27 -11.34 8.26
C TYR A 90 2.57 -10.04 8.99
N GLU A 91 3.83 -9.62 9.01
CA GLU A 91 4.24 -8.33 9.54
C GLU A 91 3.56 -7.16 8.81
N TYR A 92 3.43 -7.20 7.49
CA TYR A 92 2.72 -6.17 6.72
C TYR A 92 1.25 -6.02 7.15
N VAL A 93 0.54 -7.14 7.27
CA VAL A 93 -0.87 -7.12 7.69
C VAL A 93 -0.97 -6.67 9.14
N ASP A 94 -0.10 -7.18 10.01
CA ASP A 94 -0.06 -6.84 11.43
C ASP A 94 0.21 -5.34 11.64
N LEU A 95 1.13 -4.77 10.87
CA LEU A 95 1.45 -3.36 10.88
C LEU A 95 0.24 -2.50 10.47
N PHE A 96 -0.52 -2.94 9.45
CA PHE A 96 -1.75 -2.24 9.08
C PHE A 96 -2.79 -2.24 10.21
N PHE A 97 -3.09 -3.42 10.77
CA PHE A 97 -4.10 -3.52 11.83
C PHE A 97 -3.69 -2.76 13.09
N GLU A 98 -2.41 -2.82 13.48
CA GLU A 98 -1.92 -2.15 14.68
C GLU A 98 -1.77 -0.63 14.48
N LYS A 99 -1.14 -0.17 13.39
CA LYS A 99 -0.83 1.26 13.20
C LYS A 99 -1.99 2.03 12.58
N VAL A 100 -2.57 1.50 11.51
CA VAL A 100 -3.59 2.22 10.73
C VAL A 100 -4.95 2.08 11.40
N LEU A 101 -5.37 0.85 11.70
CA LEU A 101 -6.72 0.62 12.21
C LEU A 101 -6.82 0.91 13.71
N LYS A 102 -5.95 0.34 14.54
CA LYS A 102 -6.01 0.48 16.00
C LYS A 102 -5.46 1.83 16.47
N GLN A 103 -4.21 2.17 16.15
CA GLN A 103 -3.60 3.41 16.69
C GLN A 103 -4.16 4.68 16.05
N ALA A 104 -4.29 4.74 14.72
CA ALA A 104 -4.74 5.97 14.05
C ALA A 104 -6.27 6.13 14.00
N LEU A 105 -7.04 5.03 14.09
CA LEU A 105 -8.49 5.05 13.92
C LEU A 105 -9.28 4.37 15.05
N ASP A 106 -8.63 3.95 16.13
CA ASP A 106 -9.27 3.33 17.31
C ASP A 106 -10.23 2.18 16.95
N ASN A 107 -9.77 1.29 16.06
CA ASN A 107 -10.53 0.15 15.54
C ASN A 107 -11.85 0.52 14.81
N HIS A 108 -12.05 1.77 14.42
CA HIS A 108 -13.24 2.19 13.68
C HIS A 108 -13.17 1.83 12.19
N THR A 109 -13.48 0.59 11.86
CA THR A 109 -13.54 0.08 10.47
C THR A 109 -14.42 0.93 9.56
N GLY A 110 -15.57 1.40 10.04
CA GLY A 110 -16.46 2.28 9.26
C GLY A 110 -15.80 3.60 8.84
N LYS A 111 -15.01 4.23 9.73
CA LYS A 111 -14.27 5.47 9.42
C LYS A 111 -13.17 5.19 8.39
N LEU A 112 -12.52 4.04 8.49
CA LEU A 112 -11.50 3.60 7.54
C LEU A 112 -12.10 3.40 6.13
N LEU A 113 -13.19 2.62 6.02
CA LEU A 113 -13.83 2.30 4.75
C LEU A 113 -14.47 3.53 4.08
N GLN A 114 -14.95 4.52 4.85
CA GLN A 114 -15.39 5.80 4.28
C GLN A 114 -14.26 6.58 3.58
N ARG A 115 -13.00 6.31 3.95
CA ARG A 115 -11.80 6.99 3.42
C ARG A 115 -11.00 6.14 2.44
N GLU A 116 -11.57 5.02 1.99
CA GLU A 116 -10.86 3.99 1.22
C GLU A 116 -10.21 4.55 -0.06
N ARG A 117 -10.89 5.41 -0.81
CA ARG A 117 -10.34 6.07 -2.01
C ARG A 117 -9.12 6.92 -1.70
N SER A 118 -9.16 7.68 -0.60
CA SER A 118 -8.06 8.54 -0.18
C SER A 118 -6.88 7.71 0.33
N LEU A 119 -7.16 6.64 1.09
CA LEU A 119 -6.15 5.69 1.57
C LEU A 119 -5.40 5.04 0.41
N ARG A 120 -6.12 4.51 -0.60
CA ARG A 120 -5.49 3.93 -1.81
C ARG A 120 -4.58 4.93 -2.51
N SER A 121 -5.04 6.17 -2.67
CA SER A 121 -4.30 7.20 -3.40
C SER A 121 -3.02 7.59 -2.65
N ALA A 122 -3.10 7.82 -1.34
CA ALA A 122 -1.93 8.13 -0.51
C ALA A 122 -0.95 6.95 -0.43
N TYR A 123 -1.45 5.73 -0.21
CA TYR A 123 -0.63 4.52 -0.18
C TYR A 123 0.17 4.32 -1.47
N LEU A 124 -0.48 4.50 -2.63
CA LEU A 124 0.19 4.37 -3.93
C LEU A 124 1.36 5.35 -4.08
N VAL A 125 1.17 6.60 -3.65
CA VAL A 125 2.23 7.61 -3.66
C VAL A 125 3.40 7.16 -2.78
N TYR A 126 3.13 6.73 -1.54
CA TYR A 126 4.17 6.30 -0.61
C TYR A 126 4.92 5.05 -1.09
N VAL A 127 4.23 4.06 -1.65
CA VAL A 127 4.86 2.85 -2.21
C VAL A 127 5.78 3.22 -3.37
N ARG A 128 5.34 4.09 -4.30
CA ARG A 128 6.15 4.50 -5.45
C ARG A 128 7.40 5.28 -5.03
N GLN A 129 7.25 6.20 -4.08
CA GLN A 129 8.39 6.93 -3.50
C GLN A 129 9.42 5.99 -2.89
N GLU A 130 8.98 4.99 -2.12
CA GLU A 130 9.92 4.05 -1.51
C GLU A 130 10.53 3.09 -2.54
N LEU A 131 9.79 2.67 -3.57
CA LEU A 131 10.35 1.86 -4.65
C LEU A 131 11.44 2.61 -5.41
N ALA A 132 11.25 3.91 -5.70
CA ALA A 132 12.27 4.75 -6.32
C ALA A 132 13.54 4.80 -5.47
N ARG A 133 13.40 4.97 -4.15
CA ARG A 133 14.54 4.92 -3.21
C ARG A 133 15.24 3.58 -3.19
N VAL A 134 14.49 2.48 -3.18
CA VAL A 134 15.07 1.12 -3.22
C VAL A 134 15.83 0.88 -4.53
N PHE A 135 15.40 1.44 -5.66
CA PHE A 135 16.15 1.38 -6.92
C PHE A 135 17.46 2.15 -6.86
N MET A 136 17.44 3.35 -6.28
CA MET A 136 18.62 4.16 -6.04
C MET A 136 19.63 3.43 -5.14
N GLU A 137 19.19 2.89 -4.01
CA GLU A 137 20.04 2.14 -3.07
C GLU A 137 20.69 0.90 -3.70
N ARG A 138 19.97 0.25 -4.62
CA ARG A 138 20.45 -0.93 -5.35
C ARG A 138 21.28 -0.59 -6.59
N LYS A 139 21.62 0.69 -6.81
CA LYS A 139 22.35 1.21 -7.98
C LYS A 139 21.68 0.83 -9.31
N ARG A 140 20.34 0.78 -9.31
CA ARG A 140 19.53 0.55 -10.52
C ARG A 140 19.10 1.85 -11.19
N ALA A 141 19.32 3.00 -10.55
CA ALA A 141 19.13 4.35 -11.06
C ALA A 141 20.19 5.29 -10.47
N ALA A 142 20.51 6.38 -11.18
CA ALA A 142 21.45 7.42 -10.77
C ALA A 142 20.77 8.65 -10.13
N SER A 143 19.46 8.82 -10.29
CA SER A 143 18.66 9.86 -9.61
C SER A 143 17.22 9.40 -9.28
N GLU A 144 16.54 10.08 -8.35
CA GLU A 144 15.12 9.81 -8.06
C GLU A 144 14.24 9.98 -9.32
N ASP A 145 14.51 11.01 -10.12
CA ASP A 145 13.80 11.27 -11.38
C ASP A 145 13.98 10.10 -12.38
N GLU A 146 15.19 9.54 -12.47
CA GLU A 146 15.45 8.37 -13.30
C GLU A 146 14.73 7.13 -12.76
N ALA A 147 14.71 6.95 -11.44
CA ALA A 147 14.00 5.84 -10.81
C ALA A 147 12.48 5.92 -11.02
N PHE A 148 11.90 7.12 -10.98
CA PHE A 148 10.49 7.35 -11.32
C PHE A 148 10.23 7.12 -12.81
N ALA A 149 11.09 7.62 -13.70
CA ALA A 149 10.96 7.40 -15.14
C ALA A 149 11.02 5.91 -15.50
N GLN A 150 11.88 5.12 -14.85
CA GLN A 150 11.92 3.67 -15.04
C GLN A 150 10.65 2.97 -14.54
N LEU A 151 10.07 3.43 -13.43
CA LEU A 151 8.79 2.90 -12.93
C LEU A 151 7.63 3.22 -13.88
N GLU A 152 7.59 4.44 -14.41
CA GLU A 152 6.59 4.88 -15.38
C GLU A 152 6.75 4.17 -16.73
N ALA A 153 7.98 4.04 -17.24
CA ALA A 153 8.26 3.28 -18.46
C ALA A 153 7.83 1.82 -18.33
N ALA A 154 8.14 1.16 -17.20
CA ALA A 154 7.67 -0.20 -16.93
C ALA A 154 6.13 -0.30 -16.85
N GLU A 155 5.45 0.75 -16.38
CA GLU A 155 3.98 0.82 -16.38
C GLU A 155 3.40 1.03 -17.79
N MET A 156 4.07 1.82 -18.64
CA MET A 156 3.67 2.10 -20.02
C MET A 156 3.89 0.89 -20.96
N GLU A 157 5.09 0.29 -20.95
CA GLU A 157 5.42 -0.87 -21.80
C GLU A 157 4.44 -2.03 -21.58
N GLU A 158 4.16 -2.36 -20.32
CA GLU A 158 3.20 -3.41 -19.98
C GLU A 158 1.75 -3.02 -20.36
N SER A 159 1.42 -1.73 -20.47
CA SER A 159 0.09 -1.26 -20.90
C SER A 159 -0.08 -1.35 -22.42
N GLU A 160 1.00 -1.12 -23.18
CA GLU A 160 1.04 -1.31 -24.63
C GLU A 160 0.99 -2.80 -25.01
N GLU A 161 1.67 -3.68 -24.27
CA GLU A 161 1.57 -5.14 -24.48
C GLU A 161 0.15 -5.67 -24.22
N GLU A 162 -0.55 -5.18 -23.19
CA GLU A 162 -1.96 -5.55 -22.94
C GLU A 162 -2.89 -5.06 -24.06
N ALA A 163 -2.67 -3.84 -24.58
CA ALA A 163 -3.45 -3.32 -25.70
C ALA A 163 -3.21 -4.11 -26.99
N ALA A 164 -1.97 -4.53 -27.26
CA ALA A 164 -1.62 -5.33 -28.43
C ALA A 164 -2.16 -6.77 -28.36
N THR A 165 -2.18 -7.38 -27.17
CA THR A 165 -2.68 -8.74 -26.95
C THR A 165 -4.20 -8.81 -26.83
N GLY A 166 -4.85 -7.76 -26.32
CA GLY A 166 -6.31 -7.64 -26.27
C GLY A 166 -6.97 -7.44 -27.64
N SER A 167 -6.23 -6.95 -28.65
CA SER A 167 -6.72 -6.73 -30.02
C SER A 167 -6.77 -8.00 -30.89
N LEU A 168 -6.29 -9.15 -30.40
CA LEU A 168 -6.27 -10.43 -31.12
C LEU A 168 -7.39 -11.39 -30.69
N ALA A 169 -8.29 -10.95 -29.80
CA ALA A 169 -9.41 -11.72 -29.29
C ALA A 169 -10.75 -11.00 -29.58
N ASP A 170 -11.03 -10.74 -30.86
CA ASP A 170 -12.36 -10.43 -31.38
C ASP A 170 -12.63 -11.31 -32.62
#